data_AF-A0A351C082-F1
#
_entry.id   AF-A0A351C082-F1
#
_cell.length_a   1.000
_cell.length_b   1.000
_cell.length_c   1.000
_cell.angle_alpha   90.00
_cell.angle_beta   90.00
_cell.angle_gamma   90.00
#
_symmetry.space_group_name_H-M   'P 1'
#
loop_
_entity.id
_entity.type
_entity.pdbx_description
1 polymer ?
#
loop_
_entity_poly.entity_id
_entity_poly.type
_entity_poly.pdbx_seq_one_letter_code
_entity_poly.pdbx_strand_id
1 'polypeptide(L)'
;MWDPESGNGTATASKTFVKCNTKEYDVTDTIGIALVEKIKSIARENQIGKFDIFDAGGKNISSTEVENGNYSEPLSIVRYNVAAA
;
A
#
# COMPACT_ATOMS: atom_id res chain seq x y z
N MET A 1 14.25 -5.15 -44.55
CA MET A 1 14.93 -5.00 -43.24
C MET A 1 13.98 -4.23 -42.34
N TRP A 2 13.59 -4.84 -41.24
CA TRP A 2 12.75 -4.22 -40.21
C TRP A 2 13.52 -4.39 -38.90
N ASP A 3 14.05 -3.29 -38.38
CA ASP A 3 14.60 -3.20 -37.03
C ASP A 3 13.49 -2.70 -36.10
N PRO A 4 13.08 -3.49 -35.11
CA PRO A 4 12.51 -2.96 -33.90
C PRO A 4 13.62 -2.88 -32.84
N GLU A 5 14.44 -1.83 -32.91
CA GLU A 5 14.96 -1.24 -31.68
C GLU A 5 13.78 -0.61 -30.95
N SER A 6 13.02 -1.41 -30.20
CA SER A 6 11.93 -0.88 -29.41
C SER A 6 11.70 -1.74 -28.18
N GLY A 7 12.22 -1.24 -27.07
CA GLY A 7 11.67 -1.54 -25.76
C GLY A 7 12.23 -2.79 -25.13
N ASN A 8 13.50 -2.72 -24.70
CA ASN A 8 13.91 -3.43 -23.49
C ASN A 8 13.28 -2.75 -22.26
N GLY A 9 11.96 -2.57 -22.29
CA GLY A 9 11.16 -2.32 -21.11
C GLY A 9 11.06 -3.66 -20.42
N THR A 10 12.07 -4.00 -19.62
CA THR A 10 11.85 -4.92 -18.51
C THR A 10 10.57 -4.44 -17.86
N ALA A 11 9.51 -5.24 -17.93
CA ALA A 11 8.30 -4.99 -17.18
C ALA A 11 8.75 -4.94 -15.72
N THR A 12 9.04 -3.73 -15.24
CA THR A 12 9.37 -3.49 -13.85
C THR A 12 8.15 -4.01 -13.13
N ALA A 13 8.26 -5.17 -12.48
CA ALA A 13 7.19 -5.71 -11.67
C ALA A 13 6.67 -4.52 -10.84
N SER A 14 5.41 -4.14 -11.06
CA SER A 14 4.83 -2.97 -10.43
C SER A 14 4.95 -3.19 -8.94
N LYS A 15 5.94 -2.56 -8.32
CA LYS A 15 6.20 -2.78 -6.91
C LYS A 15 5.09 -2.09 -6.13
N THR A 16 4.38 -2.87 -5.33
CA THR A 16 3.37 -2.32 -4.44
C THR A 16 4.04 -1.91 -3.14
N PHE A 17 3.75 -0.69 -2.71
CA PHE A 17 4.24 -0.18 -1.44
C PHE A 17 3.08 0.21 -0.52
N VAL A 18 3.31 0.01 0.78
CA VAL A 18 2.53 0.63 1.84
C VAL A 18 3.38 1.76 2.43
N LYS A 19 2.89 2.99 2.34
CA LYS A 19 3.53 4.15 2.97
C LYS A 19 3.07 4.26 4.41
N CYS A 20 4.00 4.47 5.34
CA CYS A 20 3.69 4.73 6.74
C CYS A 20 4.68 5.77 7.26
N ASN A 21 4.17 6.94 7.66
CA ASN A 21 4.99 8.11 7.96
C ASN A 21 5.89 8.49 6.76
N THR A 22 7.22 8.50 6.96
CA THR A 22 8.23 8.78 5.93
C THR A 22 8.86 7.52 5.33
N LYS A 23 8.32 6.33 5.65
CA LYS A 23 8.85 5.03 5.21
C LYS A 23 7.90 4.36 4.23
N GLU A 24 8.49 3.68 3.26
CA GLU A 24 7.77 2.84 2.31
C GLU A 24 8.12 1.37 2.58
N TYR A 25 7.11 0.52 2.61
CA TYR A 25 7.23 -0.90 2.89
C TYR A 25 6.80 -1.68 1.65
N ASP A 26 7.72 -2.47 1.09
CA ASP A 26 7.43 -3.33 -0.07
C ASP A 26 6.44 -4.44 0.33
N VAL A 27 5.33 -4.51 -0.40
CA VAL A 27 4.27 -5.51 -0.24
C VAL A 27 3.90 -6.15 -1.58
N THR A 28 4.77 -6.08 -2.59
CA THR A 28 4.50 -6.52 -3.97
C THR A 28 3.92 -7.94 -4.06
N ASP A 29 4.41 -8.87 -3.24
CA ASP A 29 3.95 -10.26 -3.22
C ASP A 29 2.89 -10.55 -2.14
N THR A 30 2.32 -9.51 -1.52
CA THR A 30 1.41 -9.65 -0.39
C THR A 30 0.02 -9.12 -0.75
N ILE A 31 -0.98 -10.00 -0.76
CA ILE A 31 -2.37 -9.66 -1.12
C ILE A 31 -3.37 -10.19 -0.07
N GLY A 32 -4.60 -9.71 -0.13
CA GLY A 32 -5.71 -10.20 0.69
C GLY A 32 -5.45 -10.09 2.19
N ILE A 33 -5.75 -11.16 2.94
CA ILE A 33 -5.55 -11.22 4.40
C ILE A 33 -4.07 -10.99 4.76
N ALA A 34 -3.14 -11.54 3.98
CA ALA A 34 -1.71 -11.38 4.25
C ALA A 34 -1.28 -9.90 4.18
N LEU A 35 -1.88 -9.13 3.26
CA LEU A 35 -1.60 -7.71 3.12
C LEU A 35 -2.12 -6.93 4.32
N VAL A 36 -3.34 -7.25 4.77
CA VAL A 36 -3.94 -6.66 5.97
C VAL A 36 -3.06 -6.93 7.20
N GLU A 37 -2.57 -8.15 7.38
CA GLU A 37 -1.68 -8.49 8.49
C GLU A 37 -0.33 -7.76 8.38
N LYS A 38 0.21 -7.61 7.16
CA LYS A 38 1.42 -6.83 6.92
C LYS A 38 1.23 -5.35 7.27
N ILE A 39 0.12 -4.74 6.86
CA ILE A 39 -0.27 -3.37 7.23
C ILE A 39 -0.33 -3.21 8.75
N LYS A 40 -0.97 -4.15 9.46
CA LYS A 40 -1.01 -4.14 10.93
C LYS A 40 0.39 -4.27 11.55
N SER A 41 1.26 -5.12 10.99
CA SER A 41 2.65 -5.26 11.43
C SER A 41 3.39 -3.93 11.29
N ILE A 42 3.28 -3.30 10.12
CA ILE A 42 3.90 -1.99 9.84
C ILE A 42 3.41 -0.92 10.83
N ALA A 43 2.10 -0.86 11.09
CA ALA A 43 1.54 0.07 12.05
C ALA A 43 2.11 -0.17 13.47
N ARG A 44 2.20 -1.43 13.92
CA ARG A 44 2.78 -1.79 15.21
C ARG A 44 4.27 -1.44 15.31
N GLU A 45 5.05 -1.72 14.26
CA GLU A 45 6.47 -1.37 14.16
C GLU A 45 6.69 0.15 14.25
N ASN A 46 5.73 0.94 13.79
CA ASN A 46 5.72 2.41 13.91
C ASN A 46 5.01 2.93 15.17
N GLN A 47 4.68 2.06 16.13
CA GLN A 47 3.99 2.41 17.37
C GLN A 47 2.63 3.11 17.16
N ILE A 48 1.94 2.79 16.07
CA ILE A 48 0.63 3.33 15.73
C ILE A 48 -0.46 2.39 16.26
N GLY A 49 -1.10 2.79 17.37
CA GLY A 49 -2.17 1.99 17.99
C GLY A 49 -3.52 2.04 17.26
N LYS A 50 -3.81 3.16 16.56
CA LYS A 50 -5.00 3.33 15.71
C LYS A 50 -4.58 4.03 14.43
N PHE A 51 -5.03 3.53 13.29
CA PHE A 51 -4.67 4.03 11.97
C PHE A 51 -5.86 3.92 11.01
N ASP A 52 -5.85 4.79 10.02
CA ASP A 52 -6.66 4.69 8.81
C ASP A 52 -5.78 4.19 7.66
N ILE A 53 -6.41 3.51 6.70
CA ILE A 53 -5.77 3.06 5.46
C ILE A 53 -6.33 3.90 4.34
N PHE A 54 -5.46 4.51 3.55
CA PHE A 54 -5.82 5.27 2.37
C PHE A 54 -5.29 4.58 1.12
N ASP A 55 -6.10 4.57 0.07
CA ASP A 55 -5.66 4.14 -1.26
C ASP A 55 -4.90 5.28 -1.97
N ALA A 56 -4.37 5.01 -3.17
CA ALA A 56 -3.65 6.01 -3.95
C ALA A 56 -4.52 7.21 -4.39
N GLY A 57 -5.84 7.04 -4.41
CA GLY A 57 -6.80 8.12 -4.66
C GLY A 57 -7.08 8.98 -3.42
N GLY A 58 -6.51 8.65 -2.26
CA GLY A 58 -6.80 9.31 -0.99
C GLY A 58 -8.16 8.93 -0.40
N LYS A 59 -8.77 7.84 -0.87
CA LYS A 59 -9.99 7.29 -0.27
C LYS A 59 -9.60 6.51 0.99
N ASN A 60 -10.26 6.82 2.11
CA ASN A 60 -10.17 5.97 3.30
C ASN A 60 -10.88 4.64 3.00
N ILE A 61 -10.14 3.54 3.09
CA ILE A 61 -10.60 2.18 2.82
C ILE A 61 -10.49 1.33 4.06
N SER A 62 -11.41 0.38 4.18
CA SER A 62 -11.38 -0.58 5.29
C SER A 62 -10.40 -1.73 5.04
N SER A 63 -9.97 -2.41 6.10
CA SER A 63 -9.19 -3.66 5.97
C SER A 63 -9.90 -4.73 5.13
N THR A 64 -11.24 -4.75 5.15
CA THR A 64 -12.04 -5.67 4.31
C THR A 64 -11.97 -5.31 2.83
N GLU A 65 -11.94 -4.01 2.47
CA GLU A 65 -11.71 -3.60 1.08
C GLU A 65 -10.30 -3.99 0.61
N VAL A 66 -9.29 -3.85 1.48
CA VAL A 66 -7.92 -4.33 1.20
C VAL A 66 -7.90 -5.84 1.01
N GLU A 67 -8.57 -6.59 1.89
CA GLU A 67 -8.67 -8.04 1.80
C GLU A 67 -9.31 -8.51 0.48
N ASN A 68 -10.34 -7.79 0.04
CA ASN A 68 -11.06 -8.08 -1.20
C ASN A 68 -10.34 -7.59 -2.47
N GLY A 69 -9.18 -6.92 -2.35
CA GLY A 69 -8.47 -6.37 -3.50
C GLY A 69 -9.15 -5.12 -4.09
N ASN A 70 -10.08 -4.49 -3.38
CA ASN A 70 -10.85 -3.34 -3.85
C ASN A 70 -10.19 -2.02 -3.44
N TYR A 71 -8.97 -1.79 -3.90
CA TYR A 71 -8.19 -0.59 -3.59
C TYR A 71 -7.26 -0.22 -4.73
N SER A 72 -6.80 1.03 -4.71
CA SER A 72 -5.77 1.54 -5.62
C SER A 72 -4.42 1.60 -4.92
N GLU A 73 -3.38 1.09 -5.56
CA GLU A 73 -2.00 1.12 -5.06
C GLU A 73 -1.27 2.41 -5.46
N PRO A 74 -0.32 2.91 -4.64
CA PRO A 74 0.13 2.40 -3.34
C PRO A 74 -0.85 2.72 -2.20
N LEU A 75 -0.81 1.90 -1.15
CA LEU A 75 -1.57 2.12 0.08
C LEU A 75 -0.80 3.03 1.04
N SER A 76 -1.51 3.76 1.88
CA SER A 76 -0.92 4.63 2.92
C SER A 76 -1.58 4.39 4.27
N ILE A 77 -0.77 4.27 5.32
CA ILE A 77 -1.19 4.17 6.72
C ILE A 77 -0.98 5.54 7.35
N VAL A 78 -2.06 6.12 7.87
CA VAL A 78 -2.00 7.38 8.60
C VAL A 78 -2.43 7.12 10.02
N ARG A 79 -1.65 7.62 11.00
CA ARG A 79 -2.03 7.56 12.40
C ARG A 79 -3.37 8.27 12.55
N TYR A 80 -4.31 7.60 13.21
CA TYR A 80 -5.60 8.20 13.56
C TYR A 80 -5.34 9.33 14.55
N ASN A 81 -5.20 10.55 14.02
CA ASN A 81 -5.18 11.75 14.82
C ASN A 81 -6.64 12.08 15.10
N VAL A 82 -7.11 11.73 16.30
CA VAL A 82 -8.18 12.54 16.90
C VAL A 82 -7.53 13.91 17.10
N ALA A 83 -7.64 14.80 16.10
CA ALA A 83 -7.66 16.21 16.42
C ALA A 83 -8.81 16.34 17.41
N ALA A 84 -8.47 16.55 18.68
CA ALA A 84 -9.43 16.77 19.74
C ALA A 84 -10.39 17.86 19.26
N ALA A 85 -11.62 17.46 18.94
CA ALA A 85 -12.75 18.35 18.76
C ALA A 85 -13.48 18.41 20.10
#